data_AF-A0A2Z3I8L4-F1
#
_entry.id   AF-A0A2Z3I8L4-F1
#
_cell.length_a   1.000
_cell.length_b   1.000
_cell.length_c   1.000
_cell.angle_alpha   90.00
_cell.angle_beta   90.00
_cell.angle_gamma   90.00
#
_symmetry.space_group_name_H-M   'P 1'
#
loop_
_entity.id
_entity.type
_entity.pdbx_description
1 polymer ?
#
loop_
_entity_poly.entity_id
_entity_poly.type
_entity_poly.pdbx_seq_one_letter_code
_entity_poly.pdbx_strand_id
1 'polypeptide(L)' 'MPSPGEALAVTTAIVVALAVTVLAVLAGTLATPHAGPPASCREWSDGCMVCRRLPAGTAACSTPGIACVPGPLRCLAR' A
#
# COMPACT_ATOMS: atom_id res chain seq x y z
N MET A 1 13.75 -31.26 -27.17
CA MET A 1 14.13 -31.09 -25.75
C MET A 1 14.82 -29.74 -25.63
N PRO A 2 14.42 -28.88 -24.69
CA PRO A 2 15.13 -27.62 -24.45
C PRO A 2 16.59 -27.93 -24.13
N SER A 3 17.52 -27.15 -24.71
CA SER A 3 18.94 -27.29 -24.42
C SER A 3 19.20 -26.81 -22.98
N PRO A 4 20.27 -27.29 -22.31
CA PRO A 4 20.58 -26.90 -20.93
C PRO A 4 20.72 -25.37 -20.75
N GLY A 5 21.16 -24.64 -21.79
CA GLY A 5 21.22 -23.18 -21.79
C GLY A 5 19.85 -22.49 -21.80
N GLU A 6 18.89 -23.02 -22.57
CA GLU A 6 17.51 -22.51 -22.61
C GLU A 6 16.80 -22.71 -21.26
N ALA A 7 17.03 -23.84 -20.60
CA ALA A 7 16.47 -24.13 -19.27
C ALA A 7 16.99 -23.14 -18.20
N LEU A 8 18.28 -22.79 -18.24
CA LEU A 8 18.88 -21.79 -17.36
C LEU A 8 18.32 -20.38 -17.61
N ALA A 9 18.13 -20.00 -18.87
CA ALA A 9 17.56 -18.71 -19.26
C ALA A 9 16.10 -18.55 -18.79
N VAL A 10 15.28 -19.60 -18.96
CA VAL A 10 13.88 -19.58 -18.53
C VAL A 10 13.79 -19.50 -17.00
N THR A 11 14.63 -20.26 -16.29
CA THR A 11 14.62 -20.27 -14.81
C THR A 11 15.03 -18.91 -14.26
N THR A 12 16.08 -18.29 -14.81
CA THR A 12 16.53 -16.96 -14.38
C THR A 12 15.48 -15.88 -14.67
N ALA A 13 14.82 -15.91 -15.84
CA ALA A 13 13.75 -14.98 -16.16
C ALA A 13 12.57 -15.06 -15.16
N ILE A 14 12.13 -16.27 -14.81
CA ILE A 14 11.05 -16.48 -13.84
C ILE A 14 11.44 -15.94 -12.46
N VAL A 15 12.66 -16.26 -11.99
CA VAL A 15 13.15 -15.80 -10.69
C VAL A 15 13.21 -14.26 -10.63
N VAL A 16 13.73 -13.62 -11.67
CA VAL A 16 13.80 -12.16 -11.74
C VAL A 16 12.40 -11.53 -11.73
N ALA A 17 11.46 -12.07 -12.52
CA ALA A 17 10.08 -11.57 -12.54
C ALA A 17 9.39 -11.70 -11.17
N LEU A 18 9.58 -12.83 -10.48
CA LEU A 18 9.08 -13.05 -9.12
C LEU A 18 9.72 -12.08 -8.11
N ALA A 19 11.03 -11.87 -8.19
CA ALA A 19 11.72 -10.94 -7.30
C ALA A 19 11.22 -9.49 -7.48
N VAL A 20 11.05 -9.04 -8.73
CA VAL A 20 10.56 -7.69 -9.05
C VAL A 20 9.12 -7.48 -8.56
N THR A 21 8.25 -8.47 -8.78
CA THR A 21 6.84 -8.38 -8.34
C THR A 21 6.72 -8.34 -6.82
N VAL A 22 7.46 -9.17 -6.08
CA VAL A 22 7.49 -9.15 -4.61
C VAL A 22 8.01 -7.82 -4.09
N LEU A 23 9.08 -7.28 -4.67
CA LEU A 23 9.66 -6.01 -4.24
C LEU A 23 8.67 -4.84 -4.43
N ALA A 24 7.95 -4.80 -5.55
CA ALA A 24 6.95 -3.78 -5.83
C ALA A 24 5.79 -3.80 -4.81
N VAL A 25 5.30 -4.99 -4.44
CA VAL A 25 4.25 -5.15 -3.41
C VAL A 25 4.74 -4.65 -2.05
N LEU A 26 5.95 -5.04 -1.65
CA LEU A 26 6.53 -4.60 -0.37
C LEU A 26 6.69 -3.08 -0.30
N ALA A 27 7.17 -2.45 -1.38
CA ALA A 27 7.29 -0.99 -1.46
C ALA A 27 5.94 -0.28 -1.27
N GLY A 28 4.84 -0.83 -1.80
CA GLY A 28 3.49 -0.29 -1.58
C GLY A 28 2.99 -0.41 -0.14
N THR A 29 3.37 -1.46 0.58
CA THR A 29 2.98 -1.66 1.99
C THR A 29 3.78 -0.84 2.99
N LEU A 30 5.01 -0.44 2.63
CA LEU A 30 5.91 0.37 3.45
C LEU A 30 5.63 1.88 3.35
N ALA A 31 4.50 2.28 2.77
CA ALA A 31 4.03 3.66 2.81
C ALA A 31 4.16 4.18 4.25
N THR A 32 5.05 5.15 4.41
CA THR A 32 5.57 5.67 5.68
C THR A 32 4.45 5.91 6.69
N PRO A 33 4.66 5.61 7.99
CA PRO A 33 3.72 5.98 9.04
C PRO A 33 3.55 7.51 9.03
N HIS A 34 2.50 7.97 8.35
CA HIS A 34 2.07 9.36 8.44
C HIS A 34 1.67 9.58 9.90
N ALA A 35 2.14 10.69 10.49
CA ALA A 35 1.65 11.13 11.78
C ALA A 35 0.11 11.09 11.74
N GLY A 36 -0.48 10.27 12.60
CA GLY A 36 -1.92 10.04 12.61
C GLY A 36 -2.71 11.33 12.81
N PRO A 37 -4.02 11.31 12.53
CA PRO A 37 -4.88 12.46 12.81
C PRO A 37 -4.79 12.86 14.30
N PRO A 38 -5.01 14.14 14.63
CA PRO A 38 -5.10 14.56 16.02
C PRO A 38 -6.16 13.75 16.78
N ALA A 39 -5.97 13.55 18.09
CA ALA A 39 -6.86 12.74 18.92
C ALA A 39 -8.31 13.24 18.91
N SER A 40 -8.49 14.56 18.78
CA SER A 40 -9.78 15.23 18.66
C SER A 40 -10.43 15.08 17.27
N CYS A 41 -9.86 14.28 16.37
CA CYS A 41 -10.41 14.04 15.05
C CYS A 41 -11.05 12.66 15.02
N ARG A 42 -12.35 12.63 14.70
CA ARG A 42 -13.17 11.43 14.56
C ARG A 42 -13.16 10.90 13.14
N GLU A 43 -13.04 11.77 12.14
CA GLU A 43 -12.98 11.37 10.74
C GLU A 43 -11.98 12.22 9.98
N TRP A 44 -11.13 11.58 9.17
CA TRP A 44 -10.08 12.24 8.39
C TRP A 44 -9.93 11.60 7.02
N SER A 45 -9.30 12.34 6.12
CA SER A 45 -8.99 11.87 4.77
C SER A 45 -7.64 12.43 4.30
N ASP A 46 -6.90 11.63 3.56
CA ASP A 46 -5.72 12.03 2.79
C ASP A 46 -6.06 12.34 1.33
N GLY A 47 -7.35 12.34 0.96
CA GLY A 47 -7.83 12.45 -0.42
C GLY A 47 -7.97 11.11 -1.15
N CYS A 48 -7.40 10.02 -0.64
CA CYS A 48 -7.52 8.68 -1.22
C CYS A 48 -8.39 7.74 -0.42
N MET A 49 -8.35 7.87 0.90
CA MET A 49 -9.20 7.14 1.81
C MET A 49 -9.89 8.10 2.77
N VAL A 50 -11.07 7.69 3.24
CA VAL A 50 -11.74 8.31 4.38
C VAL A 50 -11.69 7.31 5.52
N CYS A 51 -11.15 7.76 6.65
CA CYS A 51 -10.98 6.95 7.85
C CYS A 51 -11.78 7.54 9.00
N ARG A 52 -12.42 6.67 9.76
CA ARG A 52 -13.15 7.03 10.98
C ARG A 52 -12.59 6.31 12.18
N ARG A 53 -12.49 7.02 13.30
CA ARG A 53 -12.09 6.48 14.61
C ARG A 53 -13.17 5.56 15.13
N LEU A 54 -12.77 4.35 15.53
CA LEU A 54 -13.60 3.37 16.20
C LEU A 54 -13.27 3.32 17.70
N PRO A 55 -14.12 2.67 18.51
CA PRO A 55 -13.78 2.31 19.89
C PRO A 55 -12.46 1.53 19.98
N ALA A 56 -11.82 1.55 21.15
CA ALA A 56 -10.55 0.88 21.42
C ALA A 56 -9.34 1.36 20.60
N GLY A 57 -9.40 2.58 20.05
CA GLY A 57 -8.26 3.19 19.35
C GLY A 57 -8.02 2.67 17.93
N THR A 58 -8.97 1.90 17.38
CA THR A 58 -8.91 1.41 16.00
C THR A 58 -9.49 2.43 15.02
N ALA A 59 -9.25 2.24 13.72
CA ALA A 59 -9.83 3.06 12.67
C ALA A 59 -10.37 2.16 11.54
N ALA A 60 -11.50 2.54 10.97
CA ALA A 60 -12.06 1.91 9.77
C ALA A 60 -11.87 2.88 8.62
N CYS A 61 -11.25 2.41 7.54
CA CYS A 61 -10.95 3.22 6.37
C CYS A 61 -11.60 2.63 5.12
N SER A 62 -11.99 3.50 4.19
CA SER A 62 -12.35 3.07 2.84
C SER A 62 -11.13 2.57 2.06
N THR A 63 -11.36 1.79 1.01
CA THR A 63 -10.29 1.32 0.12
C THR A 63 -9.88 2.43 -0.85
N PRO A 64 -8.58 2.72 -1.01
CA PRO A 64 -8.13 3.67 -2.02
C PRO A 64 -8.31 3.11 -3.44
N GLY A 65 -8.55 4.00 -4.40
CA GLY A 65 -8.56 3.65 -5.82
C GLY A 65 -7.14 3.40 -6.37
N ILE A 66 -7.03 2.57 -7.42
CA ILE A 66 -5.74 2.13 -8.00
C ILE A 66 -4.84 3.28 -8.49
N ALA A 67 -5.43 4.40 -8.90
CA ALA A 67 -4.70 5.57 -9.42
C ALA A 67 -4.58 6.70 -8.39
N CYS A 68 -5.00 6.49 -7.15
CA CYS A 68 -5.02 7.56 -6.17
C CYS A 68 -3.64 7.80 -5.55
N VAL A 69 -3.25 9.07 -5.46
CA VAL A 69 -2.00 9.50 -4.82
C VAL A 69 -2.33 10.21 -3.50
N PRO A 70 -1.91 9.66 -2.35
CA PRO A 70 -2.16 10.25 -1.03
C PRO A 70 -1.69 11.70 -0.93
N GLY A 71 -2.57 12.57 -0.46
CA GLY A 71 -2.31 13.97 -0.17
C GLY A 71 -2.15 14.26 1.33
N PRO A 72 -2.02 15.53 1.70
CA PRO A 72 -1.90 15.93 3.11
C PRO A 72 -3.18 15.62 3.89
N LEU A 73 -3.05 14.90 5.01
CA LEU A 73 -4.16 14.51 5.88
C LEU A 73 -4.99 15.71 6.36
N ARG A 74 -6.31 15.63 6.18
CA ARG A 74 -7.31 16.62 6.58
C ARG A 74 -8.31 16.01 7.55
N CYS A 75 -8.65 16.74 8.61
CA CYS A 75 -9.73 16.35 9.50
C CYS A 75 -11.07 16.80 8.90
N LEU A 76 -12.00 15.86 8.72
CA LEU A 76 -13.35 16.09 8.20
C LEU A 76 -14.35 16.29 9.34
N ALA A 77 -14.20 15.54 10.44
CA ALA A 77 -15.04 15.65 11.63
C ALA A 77 -14.22 15.52 12.92
N ARG A 78 -14.56 16.33 13.93
CA ARG A 78 -13.97 16.28 15.27
C ARG A 78 -14.79 15.42 16.23
#